data_AF-A0A4V3CCP4-F1
#
_entry.id   AF-A0A4V3CCP4-F1
#
_cell.length_a   1.000
_cell.length_b   1.000
_cell.length_c   1.000
_cell.angle_alpha   90.00
_cell.angle_beta   90.00
_cell.angle_gamma   90.00
#
_symmetry.space_group_name_H-M   'P 1'
#
loop_
_entity.id
_entity.type
_entity.pdbx_description
1 polymer ?
#
loop_
_entity_poly.entity_id
_entity_poly.type
_entity_poly.pdbx_seq_one_letter_code
_entity_poly.pdbx_strand_id
1 'polypeptide(L)'
;MDSLFKKMDSLFKKMDKILFASAKNMLRPVINHDLGVLIYFAARYKINKEQLYKKKCIFLLNKFITIFNDHEYLRGTFDGFESVFLTIKYLEKCEIIDDASSFLEEIEDNLYQSIMNDVEENMFEVFYGSIGKIQYFLNADKIKEEKISKLINQLVNSLWENRKEIEGQIYWVDKVKHDEELEVIDLGLAHGICAVLIFCVRLKQLQFNNPHLDDLIFGIIKTFKNAENAVKGTSFFPDVYSIKNKHLNLINSRPAYCVGDLPISYAFCYAGRVMNNEEWIRYSKKIIKINAHATVSTSSLYYFEEYDFFDIGFCHGISSFLFLFHKINKYHENDFIDFKIDYWKKELIKNISKIIKFKETIYYSHPYNEVRYKAPVEKNSFLNGLTGAALALLAVEYNETDWSSFLCLNE
;
A
#
# COMPACT_ATOMS: atom_id res chain seq x y z
N MET A 1 -8.01 10.28 -29.54
CA MET A 1 -8.04 10.64 -28.11
C MET A 1 -9.46 10.58 -27.57
N ASP A 2 -10.45 11.16 -28.25
CA ASP A 2 -11.88 11.18 -27.87
C ASP A 2 -12.55 9.82 -27.61
N SER A 3 -12.16 8.76 -28.32
CA SER A 3 -12.78 7.44 -28.16
C SER A 3 -12.31 6.70 -26.90
N LEU A 4 -11.09 6.97 -26.42
CA LEU A 4 -10.57 6.38 -25.19
C LEU A 4 -11.11 7.13 -23.97
N PHE A 5 -11.16 8.47 -24.03
CA PHE A 5 -11.74 9.31 -22.99
C PHE A 5 -13.22 8.95 -22.72
N LYS A 6 -14.05 8.87 -23.79
CA LYS A 6 -15.45 8.43 -23.67
C LYS A 6 -15.60 7.01 -23.09
N LYS A 7 -14.65 6.11 -23.38
CA LYS A 7 -14.63 4.76 -22.80
C LYS A 7 -14.28 4.79 -21.30
N MET A 8 -13.34 5.65 -20.89
CA MET A 8 -12.94 5.80 -19.49
C MET A 8 -14.08 6.36 -18.64
N ASP A 9 -14.74 7.43 -19.09
CA ASP A 9 -15.88 8.01 -18.38
C ASP A 9 -17.04 7.03 -18.22
N SER A 10 -17.32 6.26 -19.29
CA SER A 10 -18.32 5.20 -19.26
C SER A 10 -17.95 4.10 -18.24
N LEU A 11 -16.66 3.76 -18.15
CA LEU A 11 -16.17 2.78 -17.19
C LEU A 11 -16.29 3.31 -15.75
N PHE A 12 -15.86 4.54 -15.49
CA PHE A 12 -16.00 5.20 -14.18
C PHE A 12 -17.45 5.23 -13.72
N LYS A 13 -18.40 5.61 -14.58
CA LYS A 13 -19.84 5.58 -14.24
C LYS A 13 -20.35 4.19 -13.85
N LYS A 14 -19.83 3.13 -14.48
CA LYS A 14 -20.18 1.75 -14.11
C LYS A 14 -19.59 1.38 -12.75
N MET A 15 -18.31 1.69 -12.52
CA MET A 15 -17.65 1.46 -11.21
C MET A 15 -18.36 2.23 -10.10
N ASP A 16 -18.73 3.49 -10.32
CA ASP A 16 -19.45 4.33 -9.37
C ASP A 16 -20.79 3.74 -8.92
N LYS A 17 -21.47 3.01 -9.81
CA LYS A 17 -22.72 2.32 -9.48
C LYS A 17 -22.46 1.08 -8.64
N ILE A 18 -21.47 0.28 -9.03
CA ILE A 18 -21.11 -0.98 -8.35
C ILE A 18 -20.60 -0.69 -6.94
N LEU A 19 -19.61 0.20 -6.82
CA LEU A 19 -18.98 0.54 -5.54
C LEU A 19 -19.96 1.21 -4.58
N PHE A 20 -20.77 2.16 -5.04
CA PHE A 20 -21.80 2.75 -4.18
C PHE A 20 -22.81 1.70 -3.72
N ALA A 21 -23.23 0.79 -4.60
CA ALA A 21 -24.16 -0.28 -4.24
C ALA A 21 -23.56 -1.28 -3.22
N SER A 22 -22.24 -1.51 -3.22
CA SER A 22 -21.60 -2.38 -2.23
C SER A 22 -21.48 -1.72 -0.86
N ALA A 23 -21.20 -0.41 -0.80
CA ALA A 23 -20.94 0.30 0.45
C ALA A 23 -22.19 0.99 1.06
N LYS A 24 -23.30 1.14 0.34
CA LYS A 24 -24.48 1.92 0.80
C LYS A 24 -25.09 1.45 2.12
N ASN A 25 -24.84 0.19 2.50
CA ASN A 25 -25.33 -0.39 3.74
C ASN A 25 -24.29 -0.35 4.87
N MET A 26 -23.03 0.01 4.57
CA MET A 26 -21.91 0.11 5.52
C MET A 26 -21.80 -1.14 6.40
N LEU A 27 -21.67 -2.33 5.79
CA LEU A 27 -21.61 -3.61 6.50
C LEU A 27 -20.20 -3.91 7.03
N ARG A 28 -19.17 -3.37 6.38
CA ARG A 28 -17.75 -3.56 6.71
C ARG A 28 -17.06 -2.19 6.70
N PRO A 29 -17.21 -1.40 7.78
CA PRO A 29 -16.73 -0.01 7.89
C PRO A 29 -15.20 0.10 8.05
N VAL A 30 -14.44 -0.47 7.13
CA VAL A 30 -12.97 -0.44 7.13
C VAL A 30 -12.44 -0.04 5.76
N ILE A 31 -11.19 0.45 5.67
CA ILE A 31 -10.62 0.93 4.39
C ILE A 31 -10.59 -0.19 3.34
N ASN A 32 -10.33 -1.43 3.75
CA ASN A 32 -10.32 -2.54 2.81
C ASN A 32 -11.69 -2.77 2.15
N HIS A 33 -12.78 -2.21 2.71
CA HIS A 33 -14.14 -2.34 2.21
C HIS A 33 -14.84 -0.98 2.06
N ASP A 34 -15.83 -0.70 2.92
CA ASP A 34 -16.79 0.36 2.67
C ASP A 34 -16.17 1.76 2.84
N LEU A 35 -15.21 1.92 3.75
CA LEU A 35 -14.46 3.18 3.87
C LEU A 35 -13.52 3.40 2.68
N GLY A 36 -13.01 2.34 2.05
CA GLY A 36 -12.26 2.44 0.79
C GLY A 36 -13.13 3.02 -0.33
N VAL A 37 -14.40 2.61 -0.40
CA VAL A 37 -15.36 3.17 -1.36
C VAL A 37 -15.65 4.64 -1.05
N LEU A 38 -15.75 5.01 0.23
CA LEU A 38 -15.89 6.39 0.66
C LEU A 38 -14.67 7.24 0.22
N ILE A 39 -13.45 6.74 0.45
CA ILE A 39 -12.19 7.35 -0.03
C ILE A 39 -12.22 7.52 -1.55
N TYR A 40 -12.66 6.51 -2.29
CA TYR A 40 -12.80 6.60 -3.75
C TYR A 40 -13.75 7.74 -4.18
N PHE A 41 -14.92 7.88 -3.56
CA PHE A 41 -15.82 8.98 -3.90
C PHE A 41 -15.28 10.35 -3.47
N ALA A 42 -14.54 10.42 -2.37
CA ALA A 42 -13.87 11.64 -1.95
C ALA A 42 -12.78 12.05 -2.95
N ALA A 43 -12.00 11.09 -3.48
CA ALA A 43 -11.04 11.33 -4.56
C ALA A 43 -11.73 11.83 -5.83
N ARG A 44 -12.87 11.22 -6.22
CA ARG A 44 -13.68 11.68 -7.36
C ARG A 44 -14.16 13.11 -7.19
N TYR A 45 -14.68 13.45 -6.01
CA TYR A 45 -15.09 14.82 -5.70
C TYR A 45 -13.91 15.79 -5.77
N LYS A 46 -12.75 15.41 -5.21
CA LYS A 46 -11.56 16.25 -5.24
C LYS A 46 -11.13 16.61 -6.67
N ILE A 47 -11.16 15.64 -7.58
CA ILE A 47 -10.77 15.80 -8.98
C ILE A 47 -11.71 16.72 -9.76
N ASN A 48 -13.04 16.52 -9.63
CA ASN A 48 -13.99 17.16 -10.56
C ASN A 48 -15.03 18.08 -9.92
N LYS A 49 -15.03 18.16 -8.58
CA LYS A 49 -15.93 18.99 -7.76
C LYS A 49 -17.42 18.76 -8.04
N GLU A 50 -17.80 17.64 -8.64
CA GLU A 50 -19.20 17.29 -8.88
C GLU A 50 -19.92 16.96 -7.57
N GLN A 51 -20.99 17.70 -7.29
CA GLN A 51 -21.78 17.56 -6.06
C GLN A 51 -22.39 16.17 -5.87
N LEU A 52 -22.54 15.39 -6.95
CA LEU A 52 -22.97 13.99 -6.87
C LEU A 52 -22.05 13.17 -5.97
N TYR A 53 -20.72 13.32 -6.10
CA TYR A 53 -19.78 12.54 -5.30
C TYR A 53 -19.72 13.01 -3.86
N LYS A 54 -19.78 14.33 -3.61
CA LYS A 54 -19.90 14.87 -2.24
C LYS A 54 -21.15 14.34 -1.53
N LYS A 55 -22.30 14.31 -2.21
CA LYS A 55 -23.54 13.71 -1.68
C LYS A 55 -23.39 12.22 -1.36
N LYS A 56 -22.71 11.44 -2.21
CA LYS A 56 -22.40 10.03 -1.92
C LYS A 56 -21.50 9.89 -0.69
N CYS A 57 -20.48 10.74 -0.56
CA CYS A 57 -19.59 10.70 0.59
C CYS A 57 -20.34 10.99 1.89
N ILE A 58 -21.14 12.07 1.92
CA ILE A 58 -21.96 12.43 3.09
C ILE A 58 -22.93 11.30 3.44
N PHE A 59 -23.57 10.69 2.44
CA PHE A 59 -24.47 9.55 2.67
C PHE A 59 -23.74 8.38 3.35
N LEU A 60 -22.58 7.98 2.83
CA LEU A 60 -21.80 6.87 3.38
C LEU A 60 -21.25 7.23 4.77
N LEU A 61 -20.74 8.45 4.97
CA LEU A 61 -20.27 8.94 6.26
C LEU A 61 -21.37 8.88 7.33
N ASN A 62 -22.60 9.33 7.00
CA ASN A 62 -23.73 9.24 7.93
C ASN A 62 -24.10 7.80 8.28
N LYS A 63 -23.99 6.87 7.31
CA LYS A 63 -24.18 5.44 7.57
C LYS A 63 -23.11 4.89 8.50
N PHE A 64 -21.85 5.26 8.28
CA PHE A 64 -20.75 4.91 9.17
C PHE A 64 -20.97 5.40 10.59
N ILE A 65 -21.29 6.68 10.79
CA ILE A 65 -21.55 7.26 12.13
C ILE A 65 -22.66 6.49 12.86
N THR A 66 -23.71 6.07 12.14
CA THR A 66 -24.85 5.35 12.73
C THR A 66 -24.45 3.97 13.26
N ILE A 67 -23.48 3.30 12.64
CA ILE A 67 -23.09 1.93 13.00
C ILE A 67 -21.77 1.86 13.78
N PHE A 68 -21.06 2.98 13.93
CA PHE A 68 -19.69 3.00 14.45
C PHE A 68 -19.57 2.34 15.83
N ASN A 69 -20.44 2.73 16.77
CA ASN A 69 -20.40 2.21 18.15
C ASN A 69 -20.87 0.75 18.27
N ASP A 70 -21.63 0.24 17.30
CA ASP A 70 -22.21 -1.10 17.33
C ASP A 70 -21.37 -2.12 16.53
N HIS A 71 -20.31 -1.66 15.85
CA HIS A 71 -19.47 -2.53 15.03
C HIS A 71 -18.25 -3.03 15.81
N GLU A 72 -18.01 -4.33 15.75
CA GLU A 72 -16.78 -4.95 16.27
C GLU A 72 -15.67 -4.84 15.23
N TYR A 73 -14.68 -3.99 15.52
CA TYR A 73 -13.52 -3.82 14.65
C TYR A 73 -12.42 -4.83 14.96
N LEU A 74 -11.73 -5.28 13.90
CA LEU A 74 -10.45 -5.96 14.05
C LEU A 74 -9.33 -4.95 14.39
N ARG A 75 -8.10 -5.43 14.58
CA ARG A 75 -6.89 -4.61 14.69
C ARG A 75 -6.28 -4.44 13.31
N GLY A 76 -5.81 -3.24 12.97
CA GLY A 76 -4.96 -3.01 11.80
C GLY A 76 -5.35 -1.81 10.94
N THR A 77 -4.41 -1.36 10.13
CA THR A 77 -4.50 -0.13 9.32
C THR A 77 -5.63 -0.18 8.29
N PHE A 78 -5.90 -1.35 7.68
CA PHE A 78 -6.88 -1.48 6.58
C PHE A 78 -8.17 -2.18 6.98
N ASP A 79 -8.11 -3.10 7.95
CA ASP A 79 -9.24 -3.93 8.39
C ASP A 79 -9.68 -3.63 9.83
N GLY A 80 -9.02 -2.70 10.52
CA GLY A 80 -9.32 -2.34 11.89
C GLY A 80 -9.88 -0.93 12.08
N PHE A 81 -10.16 -0.58 13.34
CA PHE A 81 -10.70 0.74 13.70
C PHE A 81 -9.70 1.86 13.36
N GLU A 82 -8.40 1.56 13.29
CA GLU A 82 -7.36 2.52 12.93
C GLU A 82 -7.55 3.10 11.53
N SER A 83 -8.22 2.35 10.65
CA SER A 83 -8.60 2.77 9.30
C SER A 83 -9.53 4.00 9.27
N VAL A 84 -10.26 4.25 10.37
CA VAL A 84 -11.17 5.40 10.51
C VAL A 84 -10.41 6.72 10.51
N PHE A 85 -9.27 6.78 11.20
CA PHE A 85 -8.48 8.00 11.35
C PHE A 85 -7.95 8.50 9.99
N LEU A 86 -7.38 7.59 9.20
CA LEU A 86 -6.92 7.87 7.85
C LEU A 86 -8.07 8.29 6.93
N THR A 87 -9.22 7.61 7.03
CA THR A 87 -10.41 7.93 6.23
C THR A 87 -10.94 9.33 6.55
N ILE A 88 -11.22 9.64 7.82
CA ILE A 88 -11.79 10.92 8.23
C ILE A 88 -10.84 12.07 7.88
N LYS A 89 -9.53 11.92 8.12
CA LYS A 89 -8.55 12.95 7.74
C LYS A 89 -8.51 13.18 6.23
N TYR A 90 -8.68 12.13 5.44
CA TYR A 90 -8.76 12.24 3.99
C TYR A 90 -10.04 12.95 3.51
N LEU A 91 -11.17 12.73 4.19
CA LEU A 91 -12.41 13.45 3.89
C LEU A 91 -12.29 14.96 4.11
N GLU A 92 -11.62 15.37 5.19
CA GLU A 92 -11.28 16.77 5.43
C GLU A 92 -10.38 17.32 4.30
N LYS A 93 -9.31 16.60 3.95
CA LYS A 93 -8.42 16.96 2.84
C LYS A 93 -9.16 17.11 1.50
N CYS A 94 -10.21 16.34 1.30
CA CYS A 94 -11.06 16.41 0.10
C CYS A 94 -12.21 17.42 0.21
N GLU A 95 -12.29 18.23 1.28
CA GLU A 95 -13.37 19.21 1.54
C GLU A 95 -14.77 18.56 1.58
N ILE A 96 -14.85 17.30 2.04
CA ILE A 96 -16.13 16.62 2.28
C ILE A 96 -16.70 17.05 3.62
N ILE A 97 -15.83 17.12 4.64
CA ILE A 97 -16.10 17.64 5.99
C ILE A 97 -15.16 18.82 6.26
N ASP A 98 -15.53 19.68 7.21
CA ASP A 98 -14.78 20.90 7.51
C ASP A 98 -13.74 20.69 8.61
N ASP A 99 -14.00 19.81 9.58
CA ASP A 99 -13.11 19.52 10.71
C ASP A 99 -13.10 18.03 11.00
N ALA A 100 -11.93 17.39 10.86
CA ALA A 100 -11.73 15.99 11.23
C ALA A 100 -11.72 15.79 12.75
N SER A 101 -11.32 16.80 13.52
CA SER A 101 -11.11 16.72 14.97
C SER A 101 -12.41 16.40 15.69
N SER A 102 -13.53 17.00 15.25
CA SER A 102 -14.86 16.74 15.79
C SER A 102 -15.33 15.28 15.73
N PHE A 103 -14.65 14.44 14.94
CA PHE A 103 -14.93 13.00 14.84
C PHE A 103 -13.92 12.12 15.58
N LEU A 104 -12.69 12.62 15.79
CA LEU A 104 -11.54 11.80 16.16
C LEU A 104 -11.02 12.07 17.58
N GLU A 105 -11.24 13.27 18.13
CA GLU A 105 -10.63 13.69 19.39
C GLU A 105 -10.91 12.72 20.55
N GLU A 106 -12.14 12.21 20.65
CA GLU A 106 -12.55 11.28 21.72
C GLU A 106 -11.95 9.88 21.60
N ILE A 107 -11.49 9.48 20.41
CA ILE A 107 -10.99 8.12 20.13
C ILE A 107 -9.49 8.08 19.80
N GLU A 108 -8.84 9.23 19.66
CA GLU A 108 -7.42 9.31 19.28
C GLU A 108 -6.49 8.63 20.30
N ASP A 109 -6.86 8.67 21.58
CA ASP A 109 -6.13 7.96 22.62
C ASP A 109 -6.15 6.43 22.43
N ASN A 110 -7.23 5.87 21.86
CA ASN A 110 -7.27 4.45 21.50
C ASN A 110 -6.29 4.11 20.38
N LEU A 111 -6.12 4.99 19.39
CA LEU A 111 -5.11 4.81 18.34
C LEU A 111 -3.70 4.88 18.93
N TYR A 112 -3.44 5.86 19.79
CA TYR A 112 -2.16 5.99 20.50
C TYR A 112 -1.81 4.69 21.24
N GLN A 113 -2.76 4.15 22.02
CA GLN A 113 -2.54 2.90 22.76
C GLN A 113 -2.37 1.69 21.83
N SER A 114 -3.12 1.60 20.72
CA SER A 114 -2.94 0.51 19.75
C SER A 114 -1.53 0.50 19.15
N ILE A 115 -0.96 1.68 18.85
CA ILE A 115 0.42 1.80 18.35
C ILE A 115 1.43 1.46 19.45
N MET A 116 1.23 1.94 20.68
CA MET A 116 2.10 1.59 21.81
C MET A 116 2.18 0.07 22.02
N ASN A 117 1.04 -0.61 21.99
CA ASN A 117 0.99 -2.07 22.12
C ASN A 117 1.78 -2.76 20.99
N ASP A 118 1.66 -2.27 19.75
CA ASP A 118 2.47 -2.81 18.64
C ASP A 118 3.97 -2.60 18.85
N VAL A 119 4.37 -1.44 19.39
CA VAL A 119 5.77 -1.11 19.66
C VAL A 119 6.35 -2.04 20.73
N GLU A 120 5.57 -2.32 21.79
CA GLU A 120 5.95 -3.25 22.86
C GLU A 120 6.02 -4.71 22.39
N GLU A 121 5.13 -5.10 21.46
CA GLU A 121 5.11 -6.44 20.85
C GLU A 121 6.13 -6.61 19.71
N ASN A 122 6.89 -5.56 19.37
CA ASN A 122 7.78 -5.52 18.22
C ASN A 122 7.06 -5.89 16.90
N MET A 123 5.89 -5.29 16.68
CA MET A 123 5.04 -5.43 15.50
C MET A 123 5.15 -4.16 14.65
N PHE A 124 6.08 -4.15 13.71
CA PHE A 124 6.45 -2.95 12.95
C PHE A 124 5.85 -2.86 11.56
N GLU A 125 5.02 -3.80 11.14
CA GLU A 125 4.57 -3.85 9.75
C GLU A 125 3.36 -2.94 9.43
N VAL A 126 2.96 -2.86 8.16
CA VAL A 126 2.00 -1.86 7.66
C VAL A 126 0.55 -2.28 7.89
N PHE A 127 0.21 -3.57 7.85
CA PHE A 127 -1.20 -3.97 7.86
C PHE A 127 -1.78 -4.04 9.26
N TYR A 128 -1.02 -4.51 10.24
CA TYR A 128 -1.46 -4.77 11.61
C TYR A 128 -0.62 -4.05 12.67
N GLY A 129 0.57 -3.58 12.31
CA GLY A 129 1.57 -3.02 13.19
C GLY A 129 1.67 -1.50 13.21
N SER A 130 2.66 -1.05 13.96
CA SER A 130 2.85 0.35 14.34
C SER A 130 3.12 1.27 13.16
N ILE A 131 3.87 0.83 12.13
CA ILE A 131 4.23 1.68 10.99
C ILE A 131 3.00 2.05 10.14
N GLY A 132 2.05 1.14 9.97
CA GLY A 132 0.83 1.46 9.24
C GLY A 132 -0.07 2.42 10.00
N LYS A 133 -0.28 2.14 11.29
CA LYS A 133 -1.16 2.95 12.15
C LYS A 133 -0.63 4.35 12.39
N ILE A 134 0.69 4.52 12.54
CA ILE A 134 1.30 5.82 12.81
C ILE A 134 1.19 6.80 11.62
N GLN A 135 0.87 6.30 10.40
CA GLN A 135 0.71 7.16 9.22
C GLN A 135 -0.33 8.26 9.45
N TYR A 136 -1.36 8.03 10.27
CA TYR A 136 -2.32 9.08 10.63
C TYR A 136 -1.63 10.31 11.23
N PHE A 137 -0.82 10.11 12.27
CA PHE A 137 -0.12 11.19 12.96
C PHE A 137 0.89 11.90 12.04
N LEU A 138 1.58 11.14 11.18
CA LEU A 138 2.52 11.70 10.21
C LEU A 138 1.82 12.53 9.14
N ASN A 139 0.62 12.13 8.70
CA ASN A 139 -0.15 12.81 7.66
C ASN A 139 -0.95 14.01 8.21
N ALA A 140 -1.25 14.02 9.50
CA ALA A 140 -1.94 15.11 10.18
C ALA A 140 -0.98 16.21 10.70
N ASP A 141 0.32 16.12 10.40
CA ASP A 141 1.39 17.01 10.92
C ASP A 141 1.43 17.10 12.46
N LYS A 142 1.00 16.02 13.14
CA LYS A 142 0.98 15.93 14.61
C LYS A 142 2.35 15.59 15.21
N ILE A 143 3.38 15.44 14.38
CA ILE A 143 4.73 15.02 14.79
C ILE A 143 5.39 15.98 15.81
N LYS A 144 4.96 17.25 15.85
CA LYS A 144 5.47 18.27 16.76
C LYS A 144 4.79 18.23 18.14
N GLU A 145 3.67 17.52 18.27
CA GLU A 145 3.02 17.35 19.56
C GLU A 145 3.89 16.46 20.46
N GLU A 146 4.13 16.89 21.70
CA GLU A 146 5.07 16.23 22.61
C GLU A 146 4.74 14.73 22.80
N LYS A 147 3.45 14.42 22.99
CA LYS A 147 2.95 13.04 23.15
C LYS A 147 3.25 12.17 21.92
N ILE A 148 3.00 12.70 20.73
CA ILE A 148 3.22 11.99 19.46
C ILE A 148 4.72 11.87 19.14
N SER A 149 5.50 12.91 19.41
CA SER A 149 6.96 12.89 19.27
C SER A 149 7.59 11.82 20.17
N LYS A 150 7.10 11.65 21.41
CA LYS A 150 7.53 10.56 22.30
C LYS A 150 7.19 9.18 21.73
N LEU A 151 5.97 8.98 21.24
CA LEU A 151 5.55 7.73 20.59
C LEU A 151 6.45 7.38 19.40
N ILE A 152 6.73 8.35 18.52
CA ILE A 152 7.59 8.14 17.35
C ILE A 152 9.02 7.78 17.79
N ASN A 153 9.55 8.46 18.82
CA ASN A 153 10.86 8.13 19.37
C ASN A 153 10.90 6.72 19.98
N GLN A 154 9.86 6.30 20.69
CA GLN A 154 9.76 4.95 21.23
C GLN A 154 9.73 3.90 20.11
N LEU A 155 8.99 4.15 19.03
CA LEU A 155 8.99 3.27 17.85
C LEU A 155 10.38 3.18 17.20
N VAL A 156 11.05 4.31 16.95
CA VAL A 156 12.40 4.31 16.35
C VAL A 156 13.42 3.61 17.26
N ASN A 157 13.36 3.85 18.56
CA ASN A 157 14.25 3.19 19.51
C ASN A 157 13.96 1.69 19.60
N SER A 158 12.69 1.27 19.57
CA SER A 158 12.32 -0.15 19.55
C SER A 158 12.82 -0.85 18.28
N LEU A 159 12.70 -0.19 17.11
CA LEU A 159 13.32 -0.68 15.86
C LEU A 159 14.83 -0.87 16.05
N TRP A 160 15.52 0.14 16.60
CA TRP A 160 16.96 0.08 16.83
C TRP A 160 17.37 -1.04 17.79
N GLU A 161 16.72 -1.16 18.94
CA GLU A 161 17.05 -2.13 20.00
C GLU A 161 16.79 -3.57 19.57
N ASN A 162 15.77 -3.81 18.74
CA ASN A 162 15.36 -5.14 18.30
C ASN A 162 15.94 -5.54 16.94
N ARG A 163 16.82 -4.74 16.36
CA ARG A 163 17.46 -5.07 15.09
C ARG A 163 18.50 -6.18 15.24
N LYS A 164 18.71 -6.92 14.17
CA LYS A 164 19.92 -7.72 13.96
C LYS A 164 20.89 -6.92 13.09
N GLU A 165 22.18 -7.11 13.35
CA GLU A 165 23.23 -6.43 12.60
C GLU A 165 24.36 -7.40 12.25
N ILE A 166 24.73 -7.45 10.96
CA ILE A 166 25.88 -8.23 10.48
C ILE A 166 26.59 -7.48 9.36
N GLU A 167 27.89 -7.23 9.54
CA GLU A 167 28.70 -6.49 8.56
C GLU A 167 28.05 -5.16 8.12
N GLY A 168 27.35 -4.47 9.04
CA GLY A 168 26.62 -3.21 8.78
C GLY A 168 25.30 -3.36 8.03
N GLN A 169 24.82 -4.58 7.75
CA GLN A 169 23.44 -4.83 7.33
C GLN A 169 22.53 -4.72 8.55
N ILE A 170 21.39 -4.05 8.43
CA ILE A 170 20.37 -3.97 9.48
C ILE A 170 19.09 -4.64 9.00
N TYR A 171 18.54 -5.54 9.83
CA TYR A 171 17.35 -6.31 9.49
C TYR A 171 16.60 -6.80 10.75
N TRP A 172 15.41 -7.34 10.53
CA TRP A 172 14.60 -8.02 11.54
C TRP A 172 14.20 -9.39 11.00
N VAL A 173 14.12 -10.38 11.89
CA VAL A 173 13.70 -11.74 11.53
C VAL A 173 12.17 -11.75 11.40
N ASP A 174 11.68 -12.28 10.30
CA ASP A 174 10.26 -12.50 10.04
C ASP A 174 9.71 -13.55 11.00
N LYS A 175 8.83 -13.11 11.90
CA LYS A 175 8.20 -13.97 12.91
C LYS A 175 7.14 -14.90 12.32
N VAL A 176 6.64 -14.62 11.11
CA VAL A 176 5.53 -15.38 10.50
C VAL A 176 6.03 -16.67 9.86
N LYS A 177 7.26 -16.70 9.35
CA LYS A 177 7.81 -17.89 8.66
C LYS A 177 8.34 -18.98 9.60
N HIS A 178 8.03 -18.90 10.90
CA HIS A 178 8.16 -19.92 11.96
C HIS A 178 9.50 -20.63 12.16
N ASP A 179 10.51 -20.36 11.34
CA ASP A 179 11.85 -20.91 11.48
C ASP A 179 12.85 -19.80 11.79
N GLU A 180 12.95 -19.47 13.08
CA GLU A 180 13.92 -18.49 13.59
C GLU A 180 15.37 -18.95 13.32
N GLU A 181 15.61 -20.26 13.16
CA GLU A 181 16.94 -20.78 12.86
C GLU A 181 17.39 -20.36 11.47
N LEU A 182 16.46 -20.22 10.52
CA LEU A 182 16.72 -19.78 9.16
C LEU A 182 16.97 -18.27 9.04
N GLU A 183 16.68 -17.46 10.06
CA GLU A 183 16.76 -15.99 10.02
C GLU A 183 16.22 -15.42 8.70
N VAL A 184 14.95 -15.75 8.41
CA VAL A 184 14.27 -15.24 7.23
C VAL A 184 13.94 -13.76 7.43
N ILE A 185 14.12 -12.99 6.38
CA ILE A 185 13.87 -11.55 6.33
C ILE A 185 12.80 -11.31 5.27
N ASP A 186 11.74 -10.61 5.67
CA ASP A 186 10.76 -10.09 4.73
C ASP A 186 11.31 -8.79 4.10
N LEU A 187 11.51 -8.82 2.78
CA LEU A 187 12.00 -7.67 2.00
C LEU A 187 10.86 -6.72 1.57
N GLY A 188 9.62 -7.12 1.79
CA GLY A 188 8.42 -6.47 1.30
C GLY A 188 8.03 -5.20 2.05
N LEU A 189 7.09 -4.48 1.46
CA LEU A 189 6.51 -3.25 1.99
C LEU A 189 5.32 -3.52 2.90
N ALA A 190 4.57 -4.60 2.70
CA ALA A 190 3.46 -4.90 3.60
C ALA A 190 3.98 -5.34 4.98
N HIS A 191 4.97 -6.25 5.00
CA HIS A 191 5.37 -6.96 6.21
C HIS A 191 6.85 -6.85 6.58
N GLY A 192 7.65 -6.17 5.75
CA GLY A 192 9.10 -6.29 5.80
C GLY A 192 9.89 -5.00 5.95
N ILE A 193 11.20 -5.12 5.74
CA ILE A 193 12.17 -4.04 5.96
C ILE A 193 12.01 -2.86 4.99
N CYS A 194 11.28 -3.04 3.88
CA CYS A 194 10.95 -1.94 2.97
C CYS A 194 10.04 -0.91 3.65
N ALA A 195 9.07 -1.36 4.46
CA ALA A 195 8.22 -0.48 5.26
C ALA A 195 9.04 0.36 6.25
N VAL A 196 9.98 -0.30 6.93
CA VAL A 196 10.86 0.34 7.91
C VAL A 196 11.74 1.39 7.24
N LEU A 197 12.32 1.09 6.08
CA LEU A 197 13.11 2.04 5.31
C LEU A 197 12.29 3.29 4.96
N ILE A 198 11.11 3.10 4.38
CA ILE A 198 10.25 4.20 3.96
C ILE A 198 9.81 5.04 5.16
N PHE A 199 9.47 4.40 6.28
CA PHE A 199 9.13 5.09 7.52
C PHE A 199 10.30 5.96 8.03
N CYS A 200 11.51 5.40 8.12
CA CYS A 200 12.68 6.15 8.58
C CYS A 200 12.99 7.33 7.65
N VAL A 201 12.93 7.11 6.33
CA VAL A 201 13.11 8.18 5.32
C VAL A 201 12.02 9.25 5.45
N ARG A 202 10.77 8.86 5.72
CA ARG A 202 9.67 9.81 5.93
C ARG A 202 9.91 10.67 7.16
N LEU A 203 10.41 10.10 8.25
CA LEU A 203 10.81 10.87 9.44
C LEU A 203 11.92 11.88 9.11
N LYS A 204 12.93 11.49 8.31
CA LYS A 204 13.95 12.44 7.82
C LYS A 204 13.37 13.55 6.96
N GLN A 205 12.44 13.24 6.06
CA GLN A 205 11.75 14.24 5.23
C GLN A 205 10.97 15.24 6.11
N LEU A 206 10.36 14.77 7.18
CA LEU A 206 9.65 15.58 8.18
C LEU A 206 10.58 16.27 9.18
N GLN A 207 11.90 16.20 8.99
CA GLN A 207 12.91 16.80 9.88
C GLN A 207 12.82 16.31 11.33
N PHE A 208 12.31 15.10 11.55
CA PHE A 208 12.29 14.48 12.86
C PHE A 208 13.70 14.11 13.30
N ASN A 209 14.06 14.47 14.53
CA ASN A 209 15.38 14.22 15.06
C ASN A 209 15.38 13.00 15.97
N ASN A 210 16.05 11.94 15.52
CA ASN A 210 16.41 10.79 16.34
C ASN A 210 17.79 10.28 15.87
N PRO A 211 18.72 9.96 16.80
CA PRO A 211 20.10 9.61 16.45
C PRO A 211 20.24 8.31 15.64
N HIS A 212 19.23 7.44 15.62
CA HIS A 212 19.31 6.14 14.95
C HIS A 212 18.85 6.16 13.49
N LEU A 213 18.18 7.23 13.03
CA LEU A 213 17.54 7.23 11.71
C LEU A 213 18.51 7.01 10.56
N ASP A 214 19.66 7.68 10.59
CA ASP A 214 20.64 7.56 9.50
C ASP A 214 21.22 6.15 9.46
N ASP A 215 21.65 5.60 10.60
CA ASP A 215 22.19 4.24 10.68
C ASP A 215 21.18 3.19 10.22
N LEU A 216 19.91 3.30 10.65
CA LEU A 216 18.82 2.43 10.19
C LEU A 216 18.66 2.49 8.67
N ILE A 217 18.61 3.69 8.08
CA ILE A 217 18.46 3.88 6.63
C ILE A 217 19.65 3.25 5.89
N PHE A 218 20.88 3.58 6.28
CA PHE A 218 22.08 3.06 5.61
C PHE A 218 22.20 1.55 5.75
N GLY A 219 21.91 1.00 6.93
CA GLY A 219 21.96 -0.42 7.20
C GLY A 219 20.92 -1.22 6.41
N ILE A 220 19.68 -0.72 6.31
CA ILE A 220 18.63 -1.38 5.51
C ILE A 220 18.96 -1.33 4.01
N ILE A 221 19.46 -0.19 3.50
CA ILE A 221 19.92 -0.08 2.12
C ILE A 221 21.03 -1.10 1.83
N LYS A 222 21.95 -1.31 2.79
CA LYS A 222 22.99 -2.32 2.68
C LYS A 222 22.42 -3.74 2.68
N THR A 223 21.41 -4.03 3.50
CA THR A 223 20.68 -5.31 3.47
C THR A 223 20.09 -5.58 2.10
N PHE A 224 19.38 -4.62 1.50
CA PHE A 224 18.86 -4.79 0.14
C PHE A 224 19.97 -5.09 -0.88
N LYS A 225 21.07 -4.34 -0.88
CA LYS A 225 22.19 -4.57 -1.80
C LYS A 225 22.83 -5.96 -1.65
N ASN A 226 22.79 -6.56 -0.46
CA ASN A 226 23.29 -7.92 -0.22
C ASN A 226 22.23 -9.00 -0.46
N ALA A 227 20.96 -8.62 -0.61
CA ALA A 227 19.85 -9.51 -0.90
C ALA A 227 19.58 -9.68 -2.40
N GLU A 228 20.37 -9.07 -3.29
CA GLU A 228 20.22 -9.23 -4.73
C GLU A 228 20.27 -10.71 -5.16
N ASN A 229 19.39 -11.11 -6.07
CA ASN A 229 19.49 -12.42 -6.71
C ASN A 229 20.83 -12.54 -7.46
N ALA A 230 21.58 -13.60 -7.16
CA ALA A 230 22.85 -13.89 -7.85
C ALA A 230 22.65 -14.09 -9.36
N VAL A 231 21.52 -14.70 -9.75
CA VAL A 231 21.07 -14.83 -11.14
C VAL A 231 19.76 -14.09 -11.29
N LYS A 232 19.80 -12.96 -11.98
CA LYS A 232 18.64 -12.09 -12.22
C LYS A 232 17.75 -12.69 -13.30
N GLY A 233 16.76 -13.46 -12.87
CA GLY A 233 15.72 -14.03 -13.72
C GLY A 233 14.62 -13.00 -13.98
N THR A 234 13.42 -13.28 -13.48
CA THR A 234 12.26 -12.39 -13.60
C THR A 234 12.19 -11.32 -12.49
N SER A 235 13.09 -11.37 -11.52
CA SER A 235 13.14 -10.40 -10.41
C SER A 235 14.58 -10.06 -9.98
N PHE A 236 14.76 -8.88 -9.41
CA PHE A 236 16.03 -8.39 -8.87
C PHE A 236 16.29 -8.91 -7.46
N PHE A 237 15.22 -9.07 -6.66
CA PHE A 237 15.26 -9.59 -5.30
C PHE A 237 14.48 -10.90 -5.16
N PRO A 238 14.89 -11.78 -4.24
CA PRO A 238 14.15 -13.00 -3.97
C PRO A 238 12.85 -12.70 -3.22
N ASP A 239 11.89 -13.63 -3.30
CA ASP A 239 10.66 -13.58 -2.50
C ASP A 239 10.93 -13.82 -1.01
N VAL A 240 12.00 -14.55 -0.71
CA VAL A 240 12.46 -14.88 0.63
C VAL A 240 13.96 -14.63 0.70
N TYR A 241 14.40 -13.86 1.69
CA TYR A 241 15.82 -13.65 1.95
C TYR A 241 16.21 -14.24 3.29
N SER A 242 17.28 -15.04 3.31
CA SER A 242 17.86 -15.63 4.50
C SER A 242 19.36 -15.41 4.48
N ILE A 243 19.88 -14.96 5.62
CA ILE A 243 21.33 -14.78 5.84
C ILE A 243 22.00 -16.13 6.09
N LYS A 244 21.32 -17.06 6.77
CA LYS A 244 21.86 -18.38 7.15
C LYS A 244 21.68 -19.45 6.07
N ASN A 245 20.68 -19.33 5.21
CA ASN A 245 20.36 -20.32 4.19
C ASN A 245 20.21 -19.68 2.80
N LYS A 246 21.34 -19.60 2.09
CA LYS A 246 21.41 -19.03 0.74
C LYS A 246 20.57 -19.78 -0.30
N HIS A 247 20.13 -21.01 -0.04
CA HIS A 247 19.26 -21.74 -0.97
C HIS A 247 17.84 -21.18 -1.02
N LEU A 248 17.38 -20.51 0.03
CA LEU A 248 16.08 -19.83 0.05
C LEU A 248 16.07 -18.58 -0.84
N ASN A 249 17.25 -18.01 -1.10
CA ASN A 249 17.45 -16.76 -1.85
C ASN A 249 17.41 -16.97 -3.37
N LEU A 250 16.84 -18.08 -3.84
CA LEU A 250 16.80 -18.47 -5.26
C LEU A 250 15.42 -18.29 -5.90
N ILE A 251 14.40 -18.01 -5.10
CA ILE A 251 13.01 -17.88 -5.57
C ILE A 251 12.78 -16.44 -6.00
N ASN A 252 12.46 -16.23 -7.29
CA ASN A 252 12.14 -14.90 -7.79
C ASN A 252 10.91 -14.33 -7.08
N SER A 253 10.98 -13.07 -6.65
CA SER A 253 9.82 -12.37 -6.10
C SER A 253 8.77 -12.10 -7.18
N ARG A 254 7.50 -12.04 -6.77
CA ARG A 254 6.43 -11.46 -7.60
C ARG A 254 6.48 -9.93 -7.47
N PRO A 255 6.36 -9.16 -8.55
CA PRO A 255 6.31 -7.71 -8.43
C PRO A 255 4.91 -7.31 -7.95
N ALA A 256 4.79 -6.93 -6.68
CA ALA A 256 3.53 -6.57 -6.05
C ALA A 256 3.75 -5.35 -5.14
N TYR A 257 2.67 -4.72 -4.67
CA TYR A 257 2.79 -3.63 -3.72
C TYR A 257 3.33 -4.17 -2.40
N CYS A 258 2.82 -5.33 -1.96
CA CYS A 258 3.20 -5.93 -0.70
C CYS A 258 4.65 -6.43 -0.67
N VAL A 259 5.22 -6.84 -1.81
CA VAL A 259 6.55 -7.44 -1.89
C VAL A 259 7.17 -7.31 -3.29
N GLY A 260 8.49 -7.34 -3.36
CA GLY A 260 9.25 -7.47 -4.60
C GLY A 260 9.84 -6.16 -5.10
N ASP A 261 10.28 -6.19 -6.35
CA ASP A 261 11.16 -5.16 -6.92
C ASP A 261 10.56 -3.75 -6.99
N LEU A 262 9.27 -3.62 -7.29
CA LEU A 262 8.63 -2.31 -7.50
C LEU A 262 8.58 -1.46 -6.21
N PRO A 263 8.05 -1.95 -5.08
CA PRO A 263 8.06 -1.16 -3.84
C PRO A 263 9.47 -0.90 -3.34
N ILE A 264 10.41 -1.83 -3.52
CA ILE A 264 11.83 -1.62 -3.16
C ILE A 264 12.43 -0.51 -4.03
N SER A 265 12.21 -0.54 -5.35
CA SER A 265 12.68 0.52 -6.25
C SER A 265 12.12 1.89 -5.86
N TYR A 266 10.83 1.96 -5.52
CA TYR A 266 10.23 3.18 -4.98
C TYR A 266 10.93 3.64 -3.69
N ALA A 267 11.20 2.73 -2.75
CA ALA A 267 11.91 3.07 -1.51
C ALA A 267 13.31 3.64 -1.77
N PHE A 268 14.06 3.08 -2.72
CA PHE A 268 15.36 3.62 -3.14
C PHE A 268 15.25 5.01 -3.79
N CYS A 269 14.25 5.24 -4.64
CA CYS A 269 13.98 6.57 -5.22
C CYS A 269 13.69 7.60 -4.12
N TYR A 270 12.80 7.23 -3.21
CA TYR A 270 12.37 8.11 -2.13
C TYR A 270 13.51 8.42 -1.16
N ALA A 271 14.25 7.39 -0.72
CA ALA A 271 15.45 7.55 0.10
C ALA A 271 16.50 8.41 -0.60
N GLY A 272 16.77 8.14 -1.88
CA GLY A 272 17.73 8.90 -2.67
C GLY A 272 17.37 10.38 -2.78
N ARG A 273 16.09 10.70 -2.98
CA ARG A 273 15.63 12.10 -3.01
C ARG A 273 15.76 12.78 -1.66
N VAL A 274 15.27 12.17 -0.59
CA VAL A 274 15.26 12.80 0.76
C VAL A 274 16.68 12.96 1.30
N MET A 275 17.55 11.98 1.06
CA MET A 275 18.93 11.98 1.54
C MET A 275 19.91 12.61 0.56
N ASN A 276 19.43 13.19 -0.56
CA ASN A 276 20.25 13.74 -1.64
C ASN A 276 21.34 12.76 -2.13
N ASN A 277 20.97 11.49 -2.30
CA ASN A 277 21.84 10.41 -2.73
C ASN A 277 21.48 9.91 -4.15
N GLU A 278 22.16 10.47 -5.15
CA GLU A 278 22.00 10.11 -6.57
C GLU A 278 22.39 8.65 -6.89
N GLU A 279 23.22 8.02 -6.07
CA GLU A 279 23.56 6.61 -6.25
C GLU A 279 22.33 5.72 -6.02
N TRP A 280 21.52 6.05 -5.01
CA TRP A 280 20.31 5.29 -4.68
C TRP A 280 19.23 5.47 -5.75
N ILE A 281 19.07 6.68 -6.28
CA ILE A 281 18.19 6.94 -7.44
C ILE A 281 18.68 6.18 -8.68
N ARG A 282 20.00 6.08 -8.90
CA ARG A 282 20.53 5.28 -10.02
C ARG A 282 20.34 3.77 -9.79
N TYR A 283 20.41 3.34 -8.53
CA TYR A 283 20.22 1.95 -8.17
C TYR A 283 18.76 1.50 -8.34
N SER A 284 17.78 2.35 -8.03
CA SER A 284 16.37 2.06 -8.29
C SER A 284 16.07 1.81 -9.77
N LYS A 285 16.73 2.54 -10.69
CA LYS A 285 16.68 2.27 -12.15
C LYS A 285 17.15 0.87 -12.51
N LYS A 286 18.16 0.33 -11.81
CA LYS A 286 18.64 -1.05 -12.04
C LYS A 286 17.59 -2.07 -11.61
N ILE A 287 16.90 -1.83 -10.49
CA ILE A 287 15.84 -2.71 -9.98
C ILE A 287 14.69 -2.79 -10.99
N ILE A 288 14.17 -1.65 -11.46
CA ILE A 288 12.99 -1.66 -12.35
C ILE A 288 13.29 -2.18 -13.75
N LYS A 289 14.56 -2.19 -14.20
CA LYS A 289 14.91 -2.61 -15.56
C LYS A 289 14.40 -4.04 -15.88
N ILE A 290 14.39 -4.93 -14.90
CA ILE A 290 13.88 -6.30 -15.05
C ILE A 290 12.36 -6.27 -15.29
N ASN A 291 11.64 -5.51 -14.48
CA ASN A 291 10.17 -5.42 -14.53
C ASN A 291 9.65 -4.55 -15.69
N ALA A 292 10.47 -3.63 -16.19
CA ALA A 292 10.09 -2.72 -17.26
C ALA A 292 9.81 -3.46 -18.59
N HIS A 293 10.23 -4.71 -18.73
CA HIS A 293 9.88 -5.55 -19.88
C HIS A 293 8.68 -6.47 -19.64
N ALA A 294 8.20 -6.60 -18.40
CA ALA A 294 7.12 -7.52 -18.07
C ALA A 294 5.78 -7.17 -18.76
N THR A 295 5.04 -8.20 -19.17
CA THR A 295 3.67 -8.12 -19.67
C THR A 295 2.74 -8.90 -18.73
N VAL A 296 1.42 -8.83 -18.92
CA VAL A 296 0.48 -9.67 -18.14
C VAL A 296 0.83 -11.16 -18.16
N SER A 297 1.39 -11.66 -19.28
CA SER A 297 1.76 -13.08 -19.43
C SER A 297 3.10 -13.45 -18.79
N THR A 298 3.94 -12.48 -18.41
CA THR A 298 5.29 -12.72 -17.86
C THR A 298 5.51 -12.11 -16.48
N SER A 299 4.46 -11.56 -15.87
CA SER A 299 4.54 -10.76 -14.62
C SER A 299 4.17 -11.55 -13.36
N SER A 300 4.00 -12.86 -13.47
CA SER A 300 3.52 -13.75 -12.38
C SER A 300 2.19 -13.31 -11.76
N LEU A 301 1.43 -12.44 -12.44
CA LEU A 301 0.10 -12.03 -12.04
C LEU A 301 -0.84 -13.23 -12.06
N TYR A 302 -1.71 -13.29 -11.06
CA TYR A 302 -2.70 -14.35 -10.99
C TYR A 302 -3.73 -14.21 -12.10
N TYR A 303 -3.99 -15.30 -12.82
CA TYR A 303 -4.98 -15.37 -13.90
C TYR A 303 -6.16 -16.23 -13.45
N PHE A 304 -7.34 -15.61 -13.39
CA PHE A 304 -8.61 -16.27 -13.08
C PHE A 304 -9.14 -16.95 -14.34
N GLU A 305 -8.64 -18.16 -14.64
CA GLU A 305 -8.97 -18.92 -15.86
C GLU A 305 -10.48 -19.06 -16.10
N GLU A 306 -11.24 -19.42 -15.06
CA GLU A 306 -12.70 -19.62 -15.13
C GLU A 306 -13.47 -18.34 -15.54
N TYR A 307 -12.87 -17.18 -15.31
CA TYR A 307 -13.49 -15.87 -15.52
C TYR A 307 -12.78 -15.03 -16.60
N ASP A 308 -11.70 -15.57 -17.19
CA ASP A 308 -10.87 -14.94 -18.21
C ASP A 308 -10.39 -13.53 -17.83
N PHE A 309 -9.82 -13.33 -16.65
CA PHE A 309 -9.18 -12.04 -16.32
C PHE A 309 -7.97 -12.19 -15.40
N PHE A 310 -7.02 -11.26 -15.51
CA PHE A 310 -5.89 -11.14 -14.59
C PHE A 310 -6.28 -10.30 -13.39
N ASP A 311 -5.72 -10.65 -12.22
CA ASP A 311 -5.95 -9.94 -10.98
C ASP A 311 -5.79 -8.42 -11.13
N ILE A 312 -6.82 -7.69 -10.72
CA ILE A 312 -6.87 -6.22 -10.77
C ILE A 312 -6.52 -5.58 -9.44
N GLY A 313 -6.28 -6.37 -8.37
CA GLY A 313 -6.04 -5.88 -7.03
C GLY A 313 -4.89 -4.87 -6.93
N PHE A 314 -4.95 -4.01 -5.93
CA PHE A 314 -3.89 -3.07 -5.62
C PHE A 314 -2.71 -3.74 -4.90
N CYS A 315 -2.97 -4.73 -4.04
CA CYS A 315 -1.95 -5.38 -3.24
C CYS A 315 -0.96 -6.18 -4.10
N HIS A 316 -1.46 -6.90 -5.11
CA HIS A 316 -0.64 -7.81 -5.93
C HIS A 316 -1.17 -8.03 -7.36
N GLY A 317 -2.07 -7.16 -7.84
CA GLY A 317 -2.64 -7.21 -9.19
C GLY A 317 -2.07 -6.14 -10.13
N ILE A 318 -2.70 -6.00 -11.30
CA ILE A 318 -2.31 -5.02 -12.35
C ILE A 318 -2.25 -3.60 -11.79
N SER A 319 -3.15 -3.25 -10.87
CA SER A 319 -3.22 -1.90 -10.29
C SER A 319 -1.96 -1.55 -9.52
N SER A 320 -1.31 -2.53 -8.88
CA SER A 320 -0.02 -2.36 -8.24
C SER A 320 1.06 -1.93 -9.23
N PHE A 321 1.18 -2.65 -10.36
CA PHE A 321 2.17 -2.36 -11.40
C PHE A 321 1.97 -0.96 -11.93
N LEU A 322 0.73 -0.65 -12.33
CA LEU A 322 0.37 0.65 -12.87
C LEU A 322 0.74 1.78 -11.91
N PHE A 323 0.33 1.67 -10.65
CA PHE A 323 0.52 2.72 -9.68
C PHE A 323 1.99 2.91 -9.27
N LEU A 324 2.73 1.82 -9.06
CA LEU A 324 4.14 1.91 -8.68
C LEU A 324 5.01 2.40 -9.84
N PHE A 325 4.75 1.99 -11.09
CA PHE A 325 5.45 2.60 -12.23
C PHE A 325 5.18 4.10 -12.32
N HIS A 326 3.93 4.54 -12.12
CA HIS A 326 3.58 5.96 -12.06
C HIS A 326 4.35 6.71 -10.98
N LYS A 327 4.38 6.19 -9.75
CA LYS A 327 5.12 6.80 -8.64
C LYS A 327 6.64 6.83 -8.90
N ILE A 328 7.22 5.74 -9.39
CA ILE A 328 8.65 5.64 -9.68
C ILE A 328 9.05 6.59 -10.81
N ASN A 329 8.23 6.72 -11.86
CA ASN A 329 8.61 7.55 -13.00
C ASN A 329 8.71 9.04 -12.65
N LYS A 330 8.01 9.51 -11.60
CA LYS A 330 8.19 10.87 -11.05
C LYS A 330 9.63 11.18 -10.62
N TYR A 331 10.46 10.17 -10.38
CA TYR A 331 11.88 10.33 -10.01
C TYR A 331 12.85 10.13 -11.18
N HIS A 332 12.37 9.61 -12.30
CA HIS A 332 13.23 9.18 -13.40
C HIS A 332 12.99 9.92 -14.70
N GLU A 333 11.77 10.42 -14.90
CA GLU A 333 11.33 11.13 -16.12
C GLU A 333 11.72 10.33 -17.37
N ASN A 334 11.32 9.07 -17.41
CA ASN A 334 11.76 8.10 -18.42
C ASN A 334 10.60 7.70 -19.34
N ASP A 335 10.70 8.06 -20.62
CA ASP A 335 9.70 7.79 -21.65
C ASP A 335 9.35 6.29 -21.79
N PHE A 336 10.30 5.38 -21.54
CA PHE A 336 10.02 3.95 -21.60
C PHE A 336 9.13 3.51 -20.44
N ILE A 337 9.28 4.10 -19.25
CA ILE A 337 8.38 3.83 -18.13
C ILE A 337 6.99 4.40 -18.43
N ASP A 338 6.87 5.58 -19.04
CA ASP A 338 5.57 6.12 -19.48
C ASP A 338 4.87 5.20 -20.47
N PHE A 339 5.60 4.64 -21.43
CA PHE A 339 5.06 3.61 -22.31
C PHE A 339 4.53 2.39 -21.54
N LYS A 340 5.21 1.97 -20.47
CA LYS A 340 4.75 0.86 -19.61
C LYS A 340 3.55 1.23 -18.76
N ILE A 341 3.48 2.45 -18.23
CA ILE A 341 2.30 2.98 -17.54
C ILE A 341 1.07 2.90 -18.46
N ASP A 342 1.22 3.34 -19.71
CA ASP A 342 0.16 3.27 -20.72
C ASP A 342 -0.27 1.83 -21.05
N TYR A 343 0.69 0.91 -21.13
CA TYR A 343 0.41 -0.51 -21.32
C TYR A 343 -0.42 -1.08 -20.16
N TRP A 344 0.05 -0.89 -18.92
CA TRP A 344 -0.62 -1.42 -17.73
C TRP A 344 -1.99 -0.78 -17.50
N LYS A 345 -2.15 0.50 -17.84
CA LYS A 345 -3.44 1.20 -17.82
C LYS A 345 -4.44 0.55 -18.77
N LYS A 346 -4.03 0.23 -20.00
CA LYS A 346 -4.88 -0.45 -20.99
C LYS A 346 -5.26 -1.85 -20.52
N GLU A 347 -4.32 -2.62 -19.97
CA GLU A 347 -4.62 -3.94 -19.40
C GLU A 347 -5.55 -3.85 -18.19
N LEU A 348 -5.38 -2.85 -17.32
CA LEU A 348 -6.28 -2.65 -16.18
C LEU A 348 -7.71 -2.36 -16.62
N ILE A 349 -7.89 -1.42 -17.57
CA ILE A 349 -9.21 -1.08 -18.14
C ILE A 349 -9.87 -2.32 -18.76
N LYS A 350 -9.10 -3.13 -19.48
CA LYS A 350 -9.56 -4.37 -20.12
C LYS A 350 -10.03 -5.38 -19.07
N ASN A 351 -9.23 -5.65 -18.03
CA ASN A 351 -9.57 -6.63 -16.99
C ASN A 351 -10.71 -6.14 -16.08
N ILE A 352 -10.77 -4.84 -15.75
CA ILE A 352 -11.94 -4.24 -15.08
C ILE A 352 -13.19 -4.42 -15.94
N SER A 353 -13.11 -4.16 -17.26
CA SER A 353 -14.26 -4.30 -18.16
C SER A 353 -14.79 -5.73 -18.22
N LYS A 354 -13.96 -6.73 -17.92
CA LYS A 354 -14.37 -8.13 -17.78
C LYS A 354 -14.99 -8.38 -16.39
N ILE A 355 -14.28 -8.03 -15.31
CA ILE A 355 -14.72 -8.35 -13.93
C ILE A 355 -16.09 -7.73 -13.59
N ILE A 356 -16.39 -6.51 -14.08
CA ILE A 356 -17.66 -5.83 -13.78
C ILE A 356 -18.88 -6.48 -14.43
N LYS A 357 -18.69 -7.41 -15.38
CA LYS A 357 -19.79 -8.13 -16.04
C LYS A 357 -20.35 -9.26 -15.18
N PHE A 358 -19.49 -9.87 -14.37
CA PHE A 358 -19.90 -10.94 -13.45
C PHE A 358 -20.74 -10.37 -12.31
N LYS A 359 -21.88 -11.00 -12.02
CA LYS A 359 -22.75 -10.63 -10.88
C LYS A 359 -22.62 -11.59 -9.71
N GLU A 360 -22.22 -12.81 -10.03
CA GLU A 360 -21.92 -13.90 -9.13
C GLU A 360 -20.60 -13.68 -8.35
N THR A 361 -20.46 -14.45 -7.27
CA THR A 361 -19.22 -14.54 -6.51
C THR A 361 -18.13 -15.16 -7.38
N ILE A 362 -16.99 -14.48 -7.42
CA ILE A 362 -15.76 -14.97 -8.06
C ILE A 362 -14.96 -15.70 -6.99
N TYR A 363 -14.39 -16.85 -7.32
CA TYR A 363 -13.58 -17.64 -6.40
C TYR A 363 -12.14 -17.78 -6.90
N TYR A 364 -11.18 -17.87 -5.98
CA TYR A 364 -9.81 -18.25 -6.32
C TYR A 364 -9.77 -19.70 -6.83
N SER A 365 -8.94 -20.00 -7.83
CA SER A 365 -8.89 -21.34 -8.45
C SER A 365 -8.32 -22.41 -7.53
N HIS A 366 -7.53 -22.03 -6.51
CA HIS A 366 -6.95 -22.94 -5.53
C HIS A 366 -7.42 -22.63 -4.11
N PRO A 367 -7.58 -23.67 -3.27
CA PRO A 367 -7.82 -23.49 -1.84
C PRO A 367 -6.66 -22.69 -1.20
N TYR A 368 -7.00 -21.68 -0.41
CA TYR A 368 -6.06 -20.88 0.36
C TYR A 368 -5.91 -21.53 1.76
N ASN A 369 -4.69 -21.66 2.30
CA ASN A 369 -4.40 -22.12 3.66
C ASN A 369 -5.15 -23.39 4.11
N GLU A 370 -4.95 -24.52 3.42
CA GLU A 370 -5.54 -25.84 3.77
C GLU A 370 -7.08 -25.91 3.81
N VAL A 371 -7.79 -24.81 3.51
CA VAL A 371 -9.25 -24.80 3.47
C VAL A 371 -9.71 -25.60 2.26
N ARG A 372 -10.48 -26.68 2.45
CA ARG A 372 -11.03 -27.51 1.34
C ARG A 372 -11.93 -26.76 0.34
N TYR A 373 -12.17 -25.46 0.55
CA TYR A 373 -13.05 -24.62 -0.27
C TYR A 373 -12.29 -23.46 -0.89
N LYS A 374 -12.65 -23.13 -2.14
CA LYS A 374 -12.16 -21.93 -2.82
C LYS A 374 -12.63 -20.69 -2.06
N ALA A 375 -11.70 -19.80 -1.71
CA ALA A 375 -12.04 -18.53 -1.05
C ALA A 375 -12.70 -17.57 -2.06
N PRO A 376 -13.72 -16.79 -1.65
CA PRO A 376 -14.31 -15.77 -2.52
C PRO A 376 -13.33 -14.59 -2.69
N VAL A 377 -13.27 -14.05 -3.91
CA VAL A 377 -12.55 -12.82 -4.19
C VAL A 377 -13.33 -11.64 -3.62
N GLU A 378 -12.66 -10.79 -2.86
CA GLU A 378 -13.22 -9.54 -2.35
C GLU A 378 -13.32 -8.49 -3.45
N LYS A 379 -14.23 -8.73 -4.41
CA LYS A 379 -14.32 -8.02 -5.69
C LYS A 379 -14.36 -6.48 -5.58
N ASN A 380 -14.94 -5.93 -4.52
CA ASN A 380 -15.08 -4.49 -4.32
C ASN A 380 -14.09 -3.93 -3.28
N SER A 381 -13.16 -4.73 -2.79
CA SER A 381 -12.20 -4.30 -1.77
C SER A 381 -11.18 -3.29 -2.30
N PHE A 382 -10.54 -2.58 -1.39
CA PHE A 382 -9.43 -1.70 -1.68
C PHE A 382 -8.17 -2.49 -2.04
N LEU A 383 -7.78 -3.50 -1.25
CA LEU A 383 -6.52 -4.22 -1.49
C LEU A 383 -6.60 -5.16 -2.69
N ASN A 384 -7.71 -5.88 -2.88
CA ASN A 384 -7.79 -6.98 -3.86
C ASN A 384 -8.83 -6.73 -4.97
N GLY A 385 -9.50 -5.58 -4.96
CA GLY A 385 -10.70 -5.38 -5.75
C GLY A 385 -10.77 -4.08 -6.52
N LEU A 386 -12.00 -3.80 -6.96
CA LEU A 386 -12.36 -2.71 -7.85
C LEU A 386 -12.07 -1.33 -7.24
N THR A 387 -12.10 -1.18 -5.91
CA THR A 387 -11.87 0.10 -5.24
C THR A 387 -10.43 0.55 -5.41
N GLY A 388 -9.45 -0.31 -5.10
CA GLY A 388 -8.03 0.00 -5.30
C GLY A 388 -7.68 0.17 -6.77
N ALA A 389 -8.29 -0.63 -7.64
CA ALA A 389 -8.12 -0.50 -9.08
C ALA A 389 -8.64 0.84 -9.64
N ALA A 390 -9.79 1.29 -9.16
CA ALA A 390 -10.35 2.58 -9.55
C ALA A 390 -9.49 3.75 -9.04
N LEU A 391 -8.99 3.67 -7.80
CA LEU A 391 -8.05 4.65 -7.24
C LEU A 391 -6.73 4.71 -8.00
N ALA A 392 -6.16 3.57 -8.39
CA ALA A 392 -4.96 3.53 -9.23
C ALA A 392 -5.19 4.19 -10.61
N LEU A 393 -6.37 4.00 -11.22
CA LEU A 393 -6.73 4.70 -12.46
C LEU A 393 -6.86 6.22 -12.26
N LEU A 394 -7.48 6.66 -11.15
CA LEU A 394 -7.57 8.09 -10.84
C LEU A 394 -6.19 8.72 -10.64
N ALA A 395 -5.30 7.99 -9.97
CA ALA A 395 -3.92 8.43 -9.75
C ALA A 395 -3.15 8.65 -11.05
N VAL A 396 -3.27 7.74 -12.02
CA VAL A 396 -2.56 7.87 -13.30
C VAL A 396 -3.22 8.88 -14.24
N GLU A 397 -4.56 8.97 -14.24
CA GLU A 397 -5.29 9.88 -15.13
C GLU A 397 -5.23 11.34 -14.65
N TYR A 398 -5.35 11.56 -13.33
CA TYR A 398 -5.54 12.89 -12.76
C TYR A 398 -4.44 13.29 -11.76
N ASN A 399 -3.39 12.48 -11.62
CA ASN A 399 -2.33 12.66 -10.63
C ASN A 399 -2.83 12.73 -9.18
N GLU A 400 -4.01 12.16 -8.90
CA GLU A 400 -4.59 12.12 -7.56
C GLU A 400 -4.04 10.94 -6.75
N THR A 401 -2.99 11.19 -5.96
CA THR A 401 -2.27 10.13 -5.24
C THR A 401 -2.29 10.25 -3.72
N ASP A 402 -3.04 11.17 -3.15
CA ASP A 402 -2.97 11.48 -1.72
C ASP A 402 -3.32 10.30 -0.80
N TRP A 403 -4.30 9.49 -1.22
CA TRP A 403 -4.72 8.27 -0.51
C TRP A 403 -3.60 7.23 -0.39
N SER A 404 -2.56 7.30 -1.22
CA SER A 404 -1.48 6.31 -1.20
C SER A 404 -0.53 6.46 0.00
N SER A 405 -0.63 7.56 0.73
CA SER A 405 0.05 7.73 2.03
C SER A 405 -0.39 6.69 3.06
N PHE A 406 -1.61 6.13 2.95
CA PHE A 406 -2.09 5.04 3.82
C PHE A 406 -1.27 3.76 3.64
N LEU A 407 -0.65 3.62 2.47
CA LEU A 407 0.16 2.49 2.03
C LEU A 407 1.66 2.81 2.15
N CYS A 408 2.02 3.83 2.93
CA CYS A 408 3.39 4.35 3.03
C CYS A 408 3.97 4.84 1.68
N LEU A 409 3.16 5.10 0.65
CA LEU A 409 3.63 5.59 -0.66
C LEU A 409 3.50 7.12 -0.75
N ASN A 410 4.33 7.82 0.03
CA ASN A 410 4.37 9.27 0.15
C ASN A 410 4.86 10.01 -1.12
N GLU A 411 4.73 11.34 -1.14
CA GLU A 411 5.19 12.21 -2.25
C GLU A 411 6.56 12.87 -2.00
#